data_AF-A0AAU4SHZ8-F1
#
_entry.id   AF-A0AAU4SHZ8-F1
#
_cell.length_a   1.000
_cell.length_b   1.000
_cell.length_c   1.000
_cell.angle_alpha   90.00
_cell.angle_beta   90.00
_cell.angle_gamma   90.00
#
_symmetry.space_group_name_H-M   'P 1'
#
loop_
_entity.id
_entity.type
_entity.pdbx_description
1 polymer ?
#
loop_
_entity_poly.entity_id
_entity_poly.type
_entity_poly.pdbx_seq_one_letter_code
_entity_poly.pdbx_strand_id
1 'polypeptide(L)' 'MPADGEPIVGPVAEVPGLYLAVMHSAVTLAAAVGRLVARELVDGTVESALSGCRPDRF' A
#
# COMPACT_ATOMS: atom_id res chain seq x y z
N MET A 1 4.73 1.57 -13.57
CA MET A 1 3.61 0.67 -13.26
C MET A 1 4.20 -0.64 -12.80
N PRO A 2 3.72 -1.25 -11.70
CA PRO A 2 4.08 -2.62 -11.32
C PRO A 2 3.85 -3.59 -12.48
N ALA A 3 4.61 -4.68 -12.53
CA ALA A 3 4.61 -5.59 -13.67
C ALA A 3 3.26 -6.28 -13.92
N ASP A 4 2.46 -6.44 -12.86
CA ASP A 4 1.11 -7.02 -12.89
C ASP A 4 0.00 -5.98 -13.15
N GLY A 5 0.34 -4.69 -13.20
CA GLY A 5 -0.62 -3.59 -13.37
C GLY A 5 -1.40 -3.22 -12.11
N GLU A 6 -1.22 -3.93 -11.00
CA GLU A 6 -1.92 -3.67 -9.74
C GLU A 6 -1.15 -2.68 -8.85
N PRO A 7 -1.82 -1.96 -7.93
CA PRO A 7 -1.14 -1.14 -6.94
C PRO A 7 -0.22 -1.96 -6.02
N ILE A 8 0.87 -1.32 -5.57
CA ILE A 8 1.71 -1.82 -4.48
C ILE A 8 1.53 -0.90 -3.27
N VAL A 9 0.95 -1.42 -2.19
CA VAL A 9 0.69 -0.69 -0.94
C VAL A 9 1.03 -1.56 0.27
N GLY A 10 1.97 -1.11 1.09
CA GLY A 10 2.35 -1.81 2.32
C GLY A 10 3.82 -1.64 2.73
N PRO A 11 4.20 -2.23 3.87
CA PRO A 11 5.58 -2.26 4.34
C PRO A 11 6.46 -3.14 3.46
N VAL A 12 7.74 -2.79 3.34
CA VAL A 12 8.77 -3.60 2.67
C VAL A 12 9.50 -4.42 3.72
N ALA A 13 9.37 -5.75 3.65
CA ALA A 13 9.87 -6.66 4.68
C ALA A 13 11.38 -6.56 4.90
N GLU A 14 12.13 -6.31 3.81
CA GLU A 14 13.59 -6.24 3.78
C GLU A 14 14.14 -4.92 4.32
N VAL A 15 13.30 -3.87 4.40
CA VAL A 15 13.73 -2.51 4.76
C VAL A 15 12.85 -1.97 5.89
N PRO A 16 13.26 -2.14 7.15
CA PRO A 16 12.50 -1.65 8.30
C PRO A 16 12.19 -0.15 8.20
N GLY A 17 10.92 0.20 8.38
CA GLY A 17 10.44 1.58 8.31
C GLY A 17 10.12 2.08 6.90
N LEU A 18 10.38 1.31 5.85
CA LEU A 18 9.95 1.63 4.49
C LEU A 18 8.51 1.17 4.25
N TYR A 19 7.65 2.10 3.86
CA TYR A 19 6.28 1.84 3.42
C TYR A 19 6.09 2.39 2.00
N LEU A 20 5.52 1.58 1.12
CA LEU A 20 5.28 1.95 -0.27
C LEU A 20 3.79 2.14 -0.53
N ALA A 21 3.47 3.10 -1.40
CA ALA A 21 2.14 3.29 -1.99
C ALA A 21 2.32 3.77 -3.44
N VAL A 22 2.39 2.82 -4.38
CA VAL A 22 2.65 3.04 -5.81
C VAL A 22 1.46 2.58 -6.62
N MET A 23 0.88 3.47 -7.43
CA MET A 23 -0.32 3.18 -8.23
C MET A 23 -0.46 4.09 -9.45
N HIS A 24 -1.06 3.56 -10.52
CA HIS A 24 -1.43 4.35 -11.71
C HIS A 24 -2.46 5.41 -11.40
N SER A 25 -3.50 4.97 -10.68
CA SER A 25 -4.73 5.69 -10.40
C SER A 25 -4.60 6.55 -9.14
N ALA A 26 -3.37 6.97 -8.81
CA ALA A 26 -3.05 7.67 -7.57
C ALA A 26 -3.93 8.90 -7.37
N VAL A 27 -4.14 9.70 -8.42
CA VAL A 27 -4.97 10.91 -8.33
C VAL A 27 -6.40 10.60 -7.90
N THR A 28 -7.01 9.55 -8.48
CA THR A 28 -8.40 9.18 -8.20
C THR A 28 -8.55 8.52 -6.83
N LEU A 29 -7.60 7.68 -6.42
CA LEU A 29 -7.72 6.85 -5.22
C LEU A 29 -6.95 7.38 -4.01
N ALA A 30 -6.15 8.43 -4.14
CA ALA A 30 -5.28 8.95 -3.07
C ALA A 30 -6.02 9.20 -1.75
N ALA A 31 -7.22 9.78 -1.79
CA ALA A 31 -7.98 10.08 -0.58
C ALA A 31 -8.51 8.81 0.14
N ALA A 32 -8.80 7.75 -0.62
CA ALA A 32 -9.21 6.47 -0.03
C ALA A 32 -7.99 5.72 0.51
N VAL A 33 -6.96 5.55 -0.31
CA VAL A 33 -5.75 4.80 0.05
C VAL A 33 -4.99 5.51 1.17
N GLY A 34 -4.86 6.83 1.14
CA GLY A 34 -4.19 7.60 2.19
C GLY A 34 -4.83 7.41 3.57
N ARG A 35 -6.15 7.22 3.65
CA ARG A 35 -6.82 6.89 4.92
C ARG A 35 -6.49 5.49 5.41
N LEU A 36 -6.40 4.51 4.52
CA LEU A 36 -5.99 3.15 4.87
C LEU A 36 -4.53 3.12 5.34
N VAL A 37 -3.64 3.75 4.56
CA VAL A 37 -2.21 3.88 4.90
C VAL A 37 -2.01 4.58 6.24
N ALA A 38 -2.76 5.67 6.51
CA ALA A 38 -2.66 6.38 7.78
C ALA A 38 -3.02 5.47 8.98
N ARG A 39 -4.04 4.61 8.86
CA ARG A 39 -4.39 3.65 9.91
C ARG A 39 -3.29 2.62 10.13
N GLU A 40 -2.70 2.09 9.05
CA GLU A 40 -1.59 1.13 9.20
C GLU A 40 -0.37 1.76 9.88
N LEU A 41 -0.05 3.00 9.52
CA LEU A 41 1.14 3.70 10.02
C LEU A 41 0.97 4.25 11.45
N VAL A 42 -0.22 4.79 11.78
CA VAL A 42 -0.47 5.45 13.07
C VAL A 42 -1.02 4.47 14.09
N ASP A 43 -1.98 3.64 13.70
CA ASP A 43 -2.71 2.75 14.62
C ASP A 43 -2.12 1.33 14.62
N GLY A 44 -1.20 1.01 13.71
CA GLY A 44 -0.60 -0.32 13.58
C GLY A 44 -1.59 -1.39 13.08
N THR A 45 -2.71 -0.98 12.48
CA THR A 45 -3.73 -1.90 11.98
C THR A 45 -3.33 -2.51 10.65
N VAL A 46 -3.75 -3.75 10.39
CA VAL A 46 -3.60 -4.37 9.07
C VAL A 46 -4.90 -4.17 8.30
N GLU A 47 -4.87 -3.37 7.25
CA GLU A 47 -6.05 -3.10 6.42
C GLU A 47 -6.26 -4.24 5.40
N SER A 48 -7.32 -5.03 5.58
CA SER A 48 -7.65 -6.17 4.72
C SER A 48 -7.98 -5.75 3.28
N ALA A 49 -8.46 -4.51 3.10
CA ALA A 49 -8.71 -3.90 1.79
C ALA A 49 -7.43 -3.77 0.93
N LEU A 50 -6.23 -3.80 1.55
CA LEU A 50 -4.94 -3.72 0.87
C LEU A 50 -4.30 -5.09 0.62
N SER A 51 -4.94 -6.20 1.00
CA SER A 51 -4.42 -7.57 0.78
C SER A 51 -4.05 -7.83 -0.68
N GLY A 52 -4.91 -7.40 -1.60
CA GLY A 52 -4.69 -7.45 -3.04
C GLY A 52 -3.66 -6.44 -3.57
N CYS A 53 -3.02 -5.64 -2.72
CA CYS A 53 -1.98 -4.67 -3.11
C CYS A 53 -0.65 -4.83 -2.36
N ARG A 54 -0.50 -5.81 -1.45
CA ARG A 54 0.73 -6.04 -0.70
C ARG A 54 1.99 -6.27 -1.57
N PRO A 55 3.17 -5.79 -1.14
CA PRO A 55 4.44 -5.99 -1.84
C PRO A 55 4.90 -7.45 -1.95
N ASP A 56 4.49 -8.32 -1.02
CA ASP A 56 4.87 -9.74 -0.93
C ASP A 56 4.31 -10.64 -2.06
N ARG A 57 3.58 -10.05 -3.00
CA ARG A 57 3.18 -10.72 -4.25
C ARG A 57 4.33 -10.86 -5.26
N PHE A 58 5.47 -10.21 -5.01
CA PHE A 58 6.65 -10.15 -5.89
C PHE A 58 7.90 -10.70 -5.20
#